data_AF-A0A1C5Q012-F1
#
_entry.id   AF-A0A1C5Q012-F1
#
_cell.length_a   1.000
_cell.length_b   1.000
_cell.length_c   1.000
_cell.angle_alpha   90.00
_cell.angle_beta   90.00
_cell.angle_gamma   90.00
#
_symmetry.space_group_name_H-M   'P 1'
#
loop_
_entity.id
_entity.type
_entity.pdbx_description
1 polymer ?
#
loop_
_entity_poly.entity_id
_entity_poly.type
_entity_poly.pdbx_seq_one_letter_code
_entity_poly.pdbx_strand_id
1 'polypeptide(L)'
;MCEAMDRLFQRFEDRGMEKGETIGFEKGKREEKQNTLKEQLKVKLGTLSSSLEKQLTNTSLEKLNELTLNIFNVTNEEDVLKIIN
;
A
#
# COMPACT_ATOMS: atom_id res chain seq x y z
N MET A 1 -18.83 40.25 8.31
CA MET A 1 -18.86 38.79 8.52
C MET A 1 -18.25 38.52 9.89
N CYS A 2 -18.81 37.58 10.64
CA CYS A 2 -18.45 37.36 12.04
C CYS A 2 -17.13 36.60 12.11
N GLU A 3 -16.09 37.17 12.72
CA GLU A 3 -14.75 36.57 12.86
C GLU A 3 -14.77 35.15 13.45
N ALA A 4 -15.79 34.84 14.26
CA ALA A 4 -16.01 33.51 14.81
C ALA A 4 -16.32 32.46 13.75
N MET A 5 -17.04 32.83 12.68
CA MET A 5 -17.32 31.94 11.55
C MET A 5 -16.08 31.72 10.68
N ASP A 6 -15.29 32.78 10.44
CA ASP A 6 -14.06 32.66 9.64
C ASP A 6 -13.04 31.76 10.35
N ARG A 7 -12.88 31.90 11.68
CA ARG A 7 -12.05 30.99 12.50
C ARG A 7 -12.57 29.56 12.53
N LEU A 8 -13.89 29.37 12.52
CA LEU A 8 -14.50 28.04 12.46
C LEU A 8 -14.19 27.37 11.13
N PHE A 9 -14.32 28.11 10.01
CA PHE A 9 -14.05 27.61 8.67
C PHE A 9 -12.58 27.24 8.47
N GLN A 10 -11.65 28.10 8.90
CA GLN A 10 -10.21 27.80 8.88
C GLN A 10 -9.88 26.49 9.61
N ARG A 11 -10.46 26.24 10.80
CA ARG A 11 -10.24 24.97 11.52
C ARG A 11 -10.75 23.74 10.76
N PHE A 12 -11.83 23.88 9.97
CA PHE A 12 -12.31 22.79 9.13
C PHE A 12 -11.39 22.54 7.94
N GLU A 13 -10.87 23.60 7.31
CA GLU A 13 -9.88 23.48 6.23
C GLU A 13 -8.58 22.85 6.72
N ASP A 14 -8.02 23.33 7.83
CA ASP A 14 -6.78 22.81 8.43
C ASP A 14 -6.93 21.31 8.76
N ARG A 15 -8.06 20.93 9.38
CA ARG A 15 -8.36 19.52 9.70
C ARG A 15 -8.58 18.68 8.42
N GLY A 16 -9.15 19.28 7.38
CA GLY A 16 -9.32 18.63 6.09
C GLY A 16 -7.98 18.35 5.42
N MET A 17 -7.08 19.32 5.46
CA MET A 17 -5.72 19.21 4.92
C MET A 17 -4.91 18.16 5.68
N GLU A 18 -4.86 18.22 7.01
CA GLU A 18 -4.15 17.25 7.85
C GLU A 18 -4.62 15.79 7.61
N LYS A 19 -5.93 15.59 7.49
CA LYS A 19 -6.50 14.28 7.13
C LYS A 19 -6.10 13.86 5.73
N GLY A 20 -6.14 14.79 4.77
CA GLY A 20 -5.74 14.53 3.38
C GLY A 20 -4.28 14.12 3.26
N GLU A 21 -3.38 14.82 3.95
CA GLU A 21 -1.95 14.50 4.00
C GLU A 21 -1.70 13.11 4.60
N THR A 22 -2.37 12.79 5.72
CA THR A 22 -2.23 11.48 6.38
C THR A 22 -2.67 10.35 5.45
N ILE A 23 -3.84 10.49 4.82
CA ILE A 23 -4.37 9.49 3.87
C ILE A 23 -3.44 9.37 2.65
N GLY A 24 -2.96 10.50 2.12
CA GLY A 24 -2.04 10.52 0.99
C GLY A 24 -0.73 9.80 1.30
N PHE A 25 -0.15 10.06 2.48
CA PHE A 25 1.09 9.43 2.93
C PHE A 25 0.94 7.92 3.12
N GLU A 26 -0.14 7.48 3.79
CA GLU A 26 -0.43 6.05 3.96
C GLU A 26 -0.62 5.32 2.64
N LYS A 27 -1.34 5.96 1.70
CA LYS A 27 -1.55 5.41 0.36
C LYS A 27 -0.24 5.30 -0.42
N GLY A 28 0.58 6.35 -0.41
CA GLY A 28 1.89 6.35 -1.07
C GLY A 28 2.82 5.26 -0.51
N LYS A 29 2.88 5.12 0.81
CA LYS A 29 3.68 4.08 1.47
C LYS A 29 3.21 2.66 1.12
N ARG A 30 1.89 2.45 1.01
CA ARG A 30 1.34 1.16 0.57
C ARG A 30 1.72 0.87 -0.88
N GLU A 31 1.58 1.85 -1.77
CA GLU A 31 1.88 1.71 -3.19
C GLU A 31 3.37 1.43 -3.43
N GLU A 32 4.26 2.15 -2.74
CA GLU A 32 5.71 1.90 -2.78
C GLU A 32 6.01 0.46 -2.37
N LYS A 33 5.45 0.00 -1.24
CA LYS A 33 5.66 -1.37 -0.76
C LYS A 33 5.16 -2.43 -1.75
N GLN A 34 4.00 -2.21 -2.36
CA GLN A 34 3.48 -3.10 -3.39
C GLN A 34 4.41 -3.17 -4.61
N ASN A 35 4.93 -2.04 -5.05
CA ASN A 35 5.84 -1.96 -6.18
C ASN A 35 7.18 -2.64 -5.88
N THR A 36 7.75 -2.41 -4.69
CA THR A 36 8.97 -3.10 -4.24
C THR A 36 8.80 -4.61 -4.21
N LEU A 37 7.69 -5.11 -3.67
CA LEU A 37 7.42 -6.56 -3.62
C LEU A 37 7.23 -7.16 -5.01
N LYS A 38 6.54 -6.46 -5.92
CA LYS A 38 6.42 -6.90 -7.32
C LYS A 38 7.79 -7.03 -7.98
N GLU A 39 8.67 -6.04 -7.79
CA GLU A 39 10.01 -6.05 -8.38
C GLU A 39 10.88 -7.17 -7.78
N GLN A 40 10.83 -7.36 -6.46
CA GLN A 40 11.54 -8.46 -5.79
C GLN A 40 11.08 -9.83 -6.30
N LEU A 41 9.76 -10.02 -6.48
CA LEU A 41 9.22 -11.26 -7.03
C LEU A 41 9.62 -11.45 -8.50
N LYS A 42 9.66 -10.39 -9.31
CA LYS A 42 10.17 -10.46 -10.69
C LYS A 42 11.63 -10.86 -10.74
N VAL A 43 12.47 -10.27 -9.90
CA VAL A 43 13.90 -10.63 -9.81
C VAL A 43 14.07 -12.09 -9.38
N LYS A 44 13.22 -12.58 -8.46
CA LYS A 44 13.36 -13.93 -7.90
C LYS A 44 12.79 -15.03 -8.80
N LEU A 45 11.61 -14.80 -9.38
CA LEU A 45 10.87 -15.78 -10.19
C LEU A 45 11.17 -15.63 -11.70
N GLY A 46 11.81 -14.52 -12.10
CA GLY A 46 12.08 -14.16 -13.50
C GLY A 46 10.87 -13.55 -14.20
N THR A 47 9.71 -14.20 -14.12
CA THR A 47 8.44 -13.71 -14.66
C THR A 47 7.37 -13.69 -13.58
N LEU A 48 6.47 -12.69 -13.63
CA LEU A 48 5.34 -12.57 -12.72
C LEU A 48 4.04 -12.54 -13.53
N SER A 49 3.09 -13.40 -13.19
CA SER A 49 1.79 -13.44 -13.85
C SER A 49 0.99 -12.17 -13.56
N SER A 50 0.25 -11.73 -14.57
CA SER A 50 -0.65 -10.57 -14.44
C SER A 50 -1.77 -10.80 -13.41
N SER A 51 -2.11 -12.05 -13.12
CA SER A 51 -3.04 -12.43 -12.05
C SER A 51 -2.43 -12.12 -10.68
N LEU A 52 -1.19 -12.53 -10.45
CA LEU A 52 -0.49 -12.31 -9.18
C LEU A 52 -0.21 -10.83 -8.93
N GLU A 53 0.15 -10.07 -9.98
CA GLU A 53 0.28 -8.61 -9.90
C GLU A 53 -1.01 -7.91 -9.44
N LYS A 54 -2.16 -8.35 -9.97
CA LYS A 54 -3.47 -7.82 -9.58
C LYS A 54 -3.79 -8.18 -8.13
N GLN A 55 -3.49 -9.40 -7.70
CA GLN A 55 -3.72 -9.80 -6.32
C GLN A 55 -2.87 -8.98 -5.35
N LEU A 56 -1.56 -8.81 -5.60
CA LEU A 56 -0.67 -7.99 -4.77
C LEU A 56 -1.16 -6.54 -4.61
N THR A 57 -1.83 -6.01 -5.64
CA THR A 57 -2.43 -4.67 -5.61
C THR A 57 -3.65 -4.62 -4.67
N ASN A 58 -4.45 -5.69 -4.66
CA ASN A 58 -5.67 -5.80 -3.86
C ASN A 58 -5.43 -6.31 -2.43
N THR A 59 -4.28 -6.93 -2.16
CA THR A 59 -3.90 -7.50 -0.86
C THR A 59 -3.74 -6.41 0.23
N SER A 60 -4.06 -6.76 1.48
CA SER A 60 -3.91 -5.90 2.66
C SER A 60 -2.43 -5.66 3.01
N LEU A 61 -2.15 -4.57 3.74
CA LEU A 61 -0.79 -4.23 4.16
C LEU A 61 -0.14 -5.32 5.03
N GLU A 62 -0.94 -5.98 5.89
CA GLU A 62 -0.50 -7.07 6.76
C GLU A 62 0.04 -8.26 5.96
N LYS A 63 -0.71 -8.74 4.98
CA LYS A 63 -0.26 -9.83 4.11
C LYS A 63 0.92 -9.44 3.23
N LEU A 64 1.00 -8.18 2.80
CA LEU A 64 2.21 -7.66 2.14
C LEU A 64 3.42 -7.66 3.08
N ASN A 65 3.23 -7.35 4.37
CA ASN A 65 4.29 -7.44 5.37
C ASN A 65 4.75 -8.89 5.55
N GLU A 66 3.83 -9.85 5.67
CA GLU A 66 4.16 -11.28 5.77
C GLU A 66 4.91 -11.78 4.55
N LEU A 67 4.48 -11.39 3.35
CA LEU A 67 5.18 -11.72 2.11
C LEU A 67 6.59 -11.09 2.08
N THR A 68 6.76 -9.88 2.61
CA THR A 68 8.08 -9.24 2.73
C THR A 68 9.03 -10.07 3.59
N LEU A 69 8.53 -10.63 4.71
CA LEU A 69 9.33 -11.46 5.61
C LEU A 69 9.67 -12.82 4.99
N ASN A 70 8.74 -13.38 4.23
CA ASN A 70 8.88 -14.70 3.61
C ASN A 70 9.44 -14.66 2.18
N ILE A 71 9.82 -13.49 1.67
CA ILE A 71 10.26 -13.30 0.27
C ILE A 71 11.43 -14.22 -0.11
N PHE A 72 12.34 -14.51 0.84
CA PHE A 72 13.47 -15.40 0.64
C PHE A 72 13.09 -16.89 0.61
N ASN A 73 11.94 -17.26 1.18
CA ASN A 73 11.45 -18.64 1.22
C ASN A 73 10.59 -19.02 0.01
N VAL A 74 10.02 -18.04 -0.69
CA VAL A 74 9.15 -18.27 -1.87
C VAL A 74 9.95 -18.78 -3.07
N THR A 75 9.60 -19.91 -3.67
CA THR A 75 10.33 -20.43 -4.86
C THR A 75 9.53 -20.35 -6.16
N ASN A 76 8.22 -20.16 -6.06
CA ASN A 76 7.28 -20.16 -7.17
C ASN A 76 6.11 -19.21 -6.88
N GLU A 77 5.27 -18.94 -7.89
CA GLU A 77 4.08 -18.10 -7.72
C GLU A 77 3.04 -18.69 -6.74
N GLU A 78 2.96 -20.02 -6.63
CA GLU A 78 2.04 -20.71 -5.73
C GLU A 78 2.37 -20.44 -4.24
N ASP A 79 3.65 -20.35 -3.90
CA ASP A 79 4.10 -20.01 -2.56
C ASP A 79 3.71 -18.57 -2.20
N VAL A 80 3.75 -17.64 -3.17
CA VAL A 80 3.24 -16.27 -2.98
C VAL A 80 1.74 -16.30 -2.73
N LEU A 81 1.00 -17.05 -3.56
CA LEU A 81 -0.45 -17.19 -3.46
C LEU A 81 -0.89 -17.71 -2.09
N LYS A 82 -0.17 -18.69 -1.52
CA LYS A 82 -0.47 -19.24 -0.18
C LYS A 82 -0.32 -18.21 0.95
N ILE A 83 0.56 -17.22 0.78
CA ILE A 83 0.79 -16.17 1.78
C ILE A 83 -0.25 -15.05 1.65
N ILE A 84 -0.69 -14.74 0.43
CA ILE A 84 -1.64 -13.65 0.18
C ILE A 84 -3.12 -14.06 0.20
N ASN A 85 -3.45 -15.34 -0.03
CA ASN A 85 -4.81 -15.89 0.21
C ASN A 85 -5.05 -16.18 1.69
#